data_AF-A0A2D6A2F5-F1
#
_entry.id   AF-A0A2D6A2F5-F1
#
_cell.length_a   1.000
_cell.length_b   1.000
_cell.length_c   1.000
_cell.angle_alpha   90.00
_cell.angle_beta   90.00
_cell.angle_gamma   90.00
#
_symmetry.space_group_name_H-M   'P 1'
#
loop_
_entity.id
_entity.type
_entity.pdbx_description
1 polymer ?
#
loop_
_entity_poly.entity_id
_entity_poly.type
_entity_poly.pdbx_seq_one_letter_code
_entity_poly.pdbx_strand_id
1 'polypeptide(L)'
;MPRRRPPWNKLPMGLSPALEQGLERASKRVYKTLGLSGYARLDFRISENEQAWFLEANPNPDIAADEEFASAAVDLDYSKLLQKLLALGLQRARGA
;
A
#
# COMPACT_ATOMS: atom_id res chain seq x y z
N MET A 1 9.16 -26.49 5.13
CA MET A 1 7.69 -26.54 4.93
C MET A 1 7.29 -25.35 4.07
N PRO A 2 6.50 -25.51 2.99
CA PRO A 2 6.04 -24.35 2.25
C PRO A 2 5.05 -23.61 3.16
N ARG A 3 5.40 -22.38 3.55
CA ARG A 3 4.49 -21.50 4.29
C ARG A 3 3.33 -21.20 3.34
N ARG A 4 2.14 -21.74 3.62
CA ARG A 4 0.89 -21.26 3.01
C ARG A 4 0.72 -19.81 3.45
N ARG A 5 1.15 -18.87 2.61
CA ARG A 5 0.91 -17.44 2.82
C ARG A 5 -0.54 -17.13 2.41
N PRO A 6 -1.28 -16.34 3.20
CA PRO A 6 -2.62 -15.92 2.81
C PRO A 6 -2.55 -15.08 1.54
N PRO A 7 -3.63 -15.04 0.73
CA PRO A 7 -3.68 -14.15 -0.43
C PRO A 7 -3.74 -12.69 0.06
N TRP A 8 -2.63 -11.98 -0.13
CA TRP A 8 -2.44 -10.58 0.31
C TRP A 8 -3.35 -9.56 -0.39
N ASN A 9 -4.05 -9.98 -1.45
CA ASN A 9 -4.96 -9.13 -2.23
C ASN A 9 -6.36 -9.00 -1.60
N LYS A 10 -6.57 -9.51 -0.38
CA LYS A 10 -7.81 -9.32 0.37
C LYS A 10 -7.55 -8.47 1.59
N LEU A 11 -8.18 -7.30 1.62
CA LEU A 11 -8.47 -6.61 2.88
C LEU A 11 -9.13 -7.63 3.84
N PRO A 12 -9.02 -7.43 5.17
CA PRO A 12 -9.76 -8.25 6.14
C PRO A 12 -11.22 -8.38 5.67
N MET A 13 -11.76 -9.60 5.59
CA MET A 13 -13.17 -9.77 5.24
C MET A 13 -14.03 -8.98 6.23
N GLY A 14 -14.91 -8.11 5.72
CA GLY A 14 -15.91 -7.42 6.53
C GLY A 14 -15.62 -5.96 6.91
N LEU A 15 -14.76 -5.24 6.18
CA LEU A 15 -14.67 -3.78 6.35
C LEU A 15 -15.94 -3.09 5.81
N SER A 16 -16.51 -2.15 6.57
CA SER A 16 -17.56 -1.30 6.01
C SER A 16 -17.01 -0.39 4.89
N PRO A 17 -17.83 -0.02 3.90
CA PRO A 17 -17.43 0.95 2.87
C PRO A 17 -16.99 2.31 3.47
N ALA A 18 -17.55 2.69 4.62
CA ALA A 18 -17.17 3.91 5.32
C ALA A 18 -15.75 3.84 5.88
N LEU A 19 -15.38 2.69 6.46
CA LEU A 19 -14.03 2.44 6.96
C LEU A 19 -13.01 2.38 5.82
N GLU A 20 -13.31 1.71 4.71
CA GLU A 20 -12.42 1.65 3.54
C GLU A 20 -12.10 3.05 2.99
N GLN A 21 -13.12 3.87 2.76
CA GLN A 21 -12.93 5.25 2.33
C GLN A 21 -12.18 6.09 3.37
N GLY A 22 -12.40 5.81 4.66
CA GLY A 22 -11.67 6.44 5.77
C GLY A 22 -10.18 6.11 5.73
N LEU A 23 -9.83 4.84 5.54
CA LEU A 23 -8.46 4.36 5.39
C LEU A 23 -7.79 4.96 4.17
N GLU A 24 -8.48 5.07 3.03
CA GLU A 24 -7.95 5.70 1.83
C GLU A 24 -7.60 7.18 2.06
N ARG A 25 -8.54 7.94 2.65
CA ARG A 25 -8.32 9.36 3.00
C ARG A 25 -7.19 9.51 4.01
N ALA A 26 -7.14 8.67 5.04
CA ALA A 26 -6.09 8.67 6.05
C ALA A 26 -4.72 8.36 5.43
N SER A 27 -4.65 7.34 4.58
CA SER A 27 -3.44 6.93 3.86
C SER A 27 -2.88 8.06 3.01
N LYS A 28 -3.72 8.71 2.20
CA LYS A 28 -3.33 9.88 1.39
C LYS A 28 -2.82 11.04 2.25
N ARG A 29 -3.42 11.27 3.42
CA ARG A 29 -2.99 12.32 4.34
C ARG A 29 -1.64 11.98 4.97
N VAL A 30 -1.48 10.78 5.54
CA VAL A 30 -0.21 10.31 6.13
C VAL A 30 0.92 10.39 5.11
N TYR A 31 0.69 9.89 3.89
CA TYR A 31 1.68 9.93 2.81
C TYR A 31 2.19 11.35 2.53
N LYS A 32 1.27 12.32 2.44
CA LYS A 32 1.63 13.74 2.23
C LYS A 32 2.32 14.34 3.45
N THR A 33 1.80 14.10 4.66
CA THR A 33 2.33 14.65 5.91
C THR A 33 3.78 14.19 6.16
N LEU A 34 4.10 12.94 5.83
CA LEU A 34 5.44 12.38 5.99
C LEU A 34 6.39 12.73 4.83
N GLY A 35 5.94 13.51 3.84
CA GLY A 35 6.78 13.88 2.69
C GLY A 35 7.18 12.69 1.81
N LEU A 36 6.39 11.62 1.80
CA LEU A 36 6.66 10.42 1.01
C LEU A 36 6.51 10.72 -0.48
N SER A 37 7.21 9.93 -1.29
CA SER A 37 7.17 10.04 -2.75
C SER A 37 7.35 8.67 -3.40
N GLY A 38 6.93 8.53 -4.66
CA GLY A 38 6.91 7.24 -5.32
C GLY A 38 5.85 6.34 -4.71
N TYR A 39 6.27 5.30 -3.98
CA TYR A 39 5.41 4.29 -3.40
C TYR A 39 5.75 4.08 -1.93
N ALA A 40 4.80 3.54 -1.17
CA ALA A 40 4.95 3.20 0.23
C ALA A 40 3.87 2.18 0.64
N ARG A 41 4.13 1.41 1.70
CA ARG A 41 3.11 0.66 2.44
C ARG A 41 2.75 1.41 3.70
N LEU A 42 1.46 1.52 4.00
CA LEU A 42 0.95 2.15 5.21
C LEU A 42 0.13 1.13 5.97
N ASP A 43 0.55 0.84 7.20
CA ASP A 43 -0.04 -0.23 8.00
C ASP A 43 -0.92 0.37 9.09
N PHE A 44 -2.13 -0.16 9.19
CA PHE A 44 -3.15 0.28 10.14
C PHE A 44 -3.61 -0.89 10.99
N ARG A 45 -3.87 -0.62 12.28
CA ARG A 45 -4.61 -1.52 13.15
C ARG A 45 -6.06 -1.07 13.23
N ILE A 46 -6.98 -1.99 13.02
CA ILE A 46 -8.42 -1.73 13.08
C ILE A 46 -8.97 -2.39 14.34
N SER A 47 -9.67 -1.63 15.18
CA SER A 47 -10.39 -2.16 16.35
C SER A 47 -11.72 -2.80 15.95
N GLU A 48 -12.33 -3.55 16.86
CA GLU A 48 -13.68 -4.13 16.69
C GLU A 48 -14.76 -3.07 16.36
N ASN A 49 -14.60 -1.83 16.83
CA ASN A 49 -15.53 -0.73 16.55
C ASN A 49 -15.20 0.05 15.26
N GLU A 50 -14.50 -0.57 14.31
CA GLU A 50 -14.06 0.07 13.05
C GLU A 50 -13.16 1.32 13.21
N GLN A 51 -12.59 1.56 14.38
CA GLN A 51 -11.58 2.61 14.55
C GLN A 51 -10.23 2.15 14.01
N ALA A 52 -9.71 2.88 13.02
CA ALA A 52 -8.37 2.68 12.46
C ALA A 52 -7.31 3.50 13.20
N TRP A 53 -6.16 2.89 13.45
CA TRP A 53 -4.97 3.47 14.08
C TRP A 53 -3.77 3.27 13.17
N PHE A 54 -3.09 4.35 12.81
CA PHE A 54 -1.86 4.29 12.03
C PHE A 54 -0.73 3.66 12.86
N LEU A 55 -0.01 2.70 12.30
CA LEU A 55 1.11 2.02 12.95
C LEU A 55 2.44 2.45 12.37
N GLU A 56 2.63 2.21 11.07
CA GLU A 56 3.89 2.45 10.40
C GLU A 56 3.70 2.87 8.94
N ALA A 57 4.71 3.57 8.43
CA ALA A 57 4.89 3.83 7.01
C ALA A 57 6.21 3.22 6.58
N ASN A 58 6.16 2.26 5.67
CA ASN A 58 7.34 1.72 5.02
C ASN A 58 7.52 2.41 3.65
N PRO A 59 8.54 3.27 3.46
CA PRO A 59 8.78 3.98 2.21
C PRO A 59 9.41 3.12 1.11
N ASN A 60 9.87 1.91 1.44
CA ASN A 60 10.47 0.96 0.49
C ASN A 60 10.06 -0.47 0.84
N PRO A 61 8.75 -0.80 0.72
CA PRO A 61 8.27 -2.15 0.99
C PRO A 61 8.85 -3.15 -0.02
N ASP A 62 8.80 -4.43 0.32
CA ASP A 62 9.12 -5.48 -0.64
C ASP A 62 8.15 -5.42 -1.83
N ILE A 63 8.71 -5.50 -3.04
CA ILE A 63 7.97 -5.39 -4.30
C ILE A 63 8.03 -6.68 -5.11
N ALA A 64 8.55 -7.78 -4.58
CA ALA A 64 8.55 -9.05 -5.32
C ALA A 64 7.12 -9.43 -5.76
N ALA A 65 7.00 -10.10 -6.91
CA ALA A 65 5.72 -10.34 -7.57
C ALA A 65 4.71 -11.14 -6.71
N ASP A 66 5.21 -11.95 -5.78
CA ASP A 66 4.46 -12.78 -4.85
C ASP A 66 4.29 -12.17 -3.44
N GLU A 67 4.69 -10.90 -3.27
CA GLU A 67 4.56 -10.15 -2.02
C GLU A 67 3.33 -9.22 -2.01
N GLU A 68 3.03 -8.71 -0.82
CA GLU A 68 1.80 -7.99 -0.50
C GLU A 68 1.60 -6.71 -1.32
N PHE A 69 2.65 -5.92 -1.51
CA PHE A 69 2.58 -4.68 -2.29
C PHE A 69 2.22 -4.94 -3.75
N ALA A 70 2.89 -5.89 -4.40
CA ALA A 70 2.64 -6.23 -5.79
C ALA A 70 1.25 -6.86 -5.97
N SER A 71 0.83 -7.70 -5.03
CA SER A 71 -0.48 -8.35 -5.02
C SER A 71 -1.65 -7.38 -4.89
N ALA A 72 -1.43 -6.22 -4.25
CA ALA A 72 -2.45 -5.18 -4.10
C ALA A 72 -2.69 -4.35 -5.38
N ALA A 73 -1.79 -4.41 -6.35
CA ALA A 73 -1.90 -3.69 -7.63
C ALA A 73 -2.80 -4.45 -8.63
N VAL A 74 -4.05 -4.71 -8.26
CA VAL A 74 -4.97 -5.61 -8.98
C VAL A 74 -5.23 -5.23 -10.44
N ASP A 75 -5.07 -3.95 -10.81
CA ASP A 75 -5.29 -3.43 -12.16
C ASP A 75 -4.03 -3.39 -13.04
N LEU A 76 -2.88 -3.84 -12.53
CA LEU A 76 -1.60 -3.81 -13.23
C LEU A 76 -0.95 -5.20 -13.23
N ASP A 77 -0.48 -5.64 -14.39
CA ASP A 77 0.51 -6.72 -14.41
C ASP A 77 1.81 -6.25 -13.76
N TYR A 78 2.60 -7.22 -13.26
CA TYR A 78 3.81 -6.93 -12.50
C TYR A 78 4.81 -6.06 -13.27
N SER A 79 4.97 -6.29 -14.57
CA SER A 79 5.87 -5.49 -15.42
C SER A 79 5.40 -4.03 -15.53
N LYS A 80 4.09 -3.78 -15.68
CA LYS A 80 3.53 -2.42 -15.67
C LYS A 80 3.66 -1.75 -14.31
N LEU A 81 3.51 -2.50 -13.22
CA LEU A 81 3.77 -1.99 -11.88
C LEU A 81 5.22 -1.50 -11.76
N LEU A 82 6.20 -2.33 -12.13
CA LEU A 82 7.62 -1.95 -12.10
C LEU A 82 7.90 -0.72 -12.97
N GLN A 83 7.34 -0.65 -14.18
CA GLN A 83 7.49 0.52 -15.03
C GLN A 83 6.93 1.79 -14.41
N LYS A 84 5.78 1.69 -13.72
CA LYS A 84 5.20 2.83 -13.00
C LYS A 84 6.11 3.29 -11.85
N LEU A 85 6.68 2.37 -11.07
CA LEU A 85 7.61 2.72 -9.99
C LEU A 85 8.89 3.39 -10.51
N LEU A 86 9.47 2.86 -11.59
CA LEU A 86 10.63 3.46 -12.25
C LEU A 86 10.33 4.85 -12.79
N ALA A 87 9.17 5.04 -13.44
CA ALA A 87 8.75 6.33 -13.95
C ALA A 87 8.61 7.37 -12.82
N LEU A 88 8.02 7.00 -11.68
CA LEU A 88 7.92 7.87 -10.50
C LEU A 88 9.30 8.27 -9.96
N GLY A 89 10.25 7.32 -9.89
CA GLY A 89 11.62 7.58 -9.47
C GLY A 89 12.36 8.53 -10.42
N LEU A 90 12.29 8.28 -11.73
CA LEU A 90 12.89 9.13 -12.75
C LEU A 90 12.28 10.54 -12.78
N GLN A 91 10.96 10.65 -12.62
CA GLN A 91 10.27 11.94 -12.56
C GLN A 91 10.76 12.76 -11.36
N ARG A 92 10.89 12.14 -10.18
CA ARG A 92 11.43 12.81 -8.99
C ARG A 92 12.87 13.27 -9.22
N ALA A 93 13.72 12.43 -9.80
CA ALA A 93 15.11 12.78 -10.06
C ALA A 93 15.29 13.93 -11.06
N ARG A 94 14.33 14.13 -11.97
CA ARG A 94 14.34 15.24 -12.94
C ARG A 94 13.80 16.57 -12.38
N GLY A 95 13.00 16.51 -11.33
CA GLY A 95 12.37 17.68 -10.69
C GLY A 95 13.01 18.09 -9.36
N ALA A 96 14.08 17.42 -8.94
CA ALA A 96 14.88 17.72 -7.76
C ALA A 96 16.12 18.55 -8.11
#